data_AF-A0A1F5KK47-F1
#
_entry.id   AF-A0A1F5KK47-F1
#
_cell.length_a   1.000
_cell.length_b   1.000
_cell.length_c   1.000
_cell.angle_alpha   90.00
_cell.angle_beta   90.00
_cell.angle_gamma   90.00
#
_symmetry.space_group_name_H-M   'P 1'
#
loop_
_entity.id
_entity.type
_entity.pdbx_description
1 polymer ?
#
loop_
_entity_poly.entity_id
_entity_poly.type
_entity_poly.pdbx_seq_one_letter_code
_entity_poly.pdbx_strand_id
1 'polypeptide(L)'
;MIKKNTFFALSLLLLGYMFIPGPKDVYQLADLPSSVRSNLDGDTWQVPNLKAYFTNSFRPEVIPFYVKNYAGLTMLPFGPLRLNYPPELAVTYIKVETHSTYLEEYVYPLRNSLYINGLEPYDESNNPKYDGAVKFDLPEGTFDNKVTLRYYPSAAWVRLVVWAGIVSCAWLLGKMSKKAFV
;
A
#
# COMPACT_ATOMS: atom_id res chain seq x y z
N MET A 1 4.14 -36.18 -4.63
CA MET A 1 2.77 -36.29 -4.10
C MET A 1 2.73 -35.68 -2.69
N ILE A 2 2.07 -34.53 -2.49
CA ILE A 2 2.01 -33.87 -1.17
C ILE A 2 1.19 -34.75 -0.21
N LYS A 3 1.76 -35.09 0.96
CA LYS A 3 1.05 -35.86 1.99
C LYS A 3 -0.11 -35.02 2.53
N LYS A 4 -1.25 -35.66 2.84
CA LYS A 4 -2.46 -35.01 3.36
C LYS A 4 -2.13 -34.05 4.52
N ASN A 5 -1.30 -34.49 5.46
CA ASN A 5 -0.90 -33.69 6.63
C ASN A 5 -0.12 -32.42 6.24
N THR A 6 0.75 -32.49 5.23
CA THR A 6 1.48 -31.32 4.72
C THR A 6 0.55 -30.30 4.08
N PHE A 7 -0.46 -30.75 3.34
CA PHE A 7 -1.46 -29.87 2.75
C PHE A 7 -2.29 -29.13 3.83
N PHE A 8 -2.78 -29.86 4.83
CA PHE A 8 -3.51 -29.25 5.95
C PHE A 8 -2.64 -28.26 6.73
N ALA A 9 -1.37 -28.61 6.99
CA ALA A 9 -0.44 -27.71 7.67
C ALA A 9 -0.21 -26.41 6.86
N LEU A 10 0.06 -26.51 5.56
CA LEU A 10 0.23 -25.33 4.70
C LEU A 10 -1.05 -24.48 4.62
N SER A 11 -2.22 -25.12 4.55
CA SER A 11 -3.52 -24.45 4.57
C SER A 11 -3.75 -23.67 5.86
N LEU A 12 -3.39 -24.26 7.02
CA LEU A 12 -3.50 -23.59 8.32
C LEU A 12 -2.48 -22.46 8.46
N LEU A 13 -1.25 -22.64 7.97
CA LEU A 13 -0.24 -21.58 7.94
C LEU A 13 -0.68 -20.40 7.09
N LEU A 14 -1.26 -20.65 5.90
CA LEU A 14 -1.83 -19.61 5.04
C LEU A 14 -2.96 -18.87 5.75
N LEU A 15 -3.86 -19.60 6.42
CA LEU A 15 -4.95 -18.99 7.19
C LEU A 15 -4.41 -18.12 8.32
N GLY A 16 -3.45 -18.64 9.09
CA GLY A 16 -2.76 -17.90 10.14
C GLY A 16 -2.16 -16.61 9.60
N TYR A 17 -1.40 -16.69 8.51
CA TYR A 17 -0.81 -15.54 7.83
C TYR A 17 -1.86 -14.47 7.46
N MET A 18 -2.97 -14.86 6.84
CA MET A 18 -4.03 -13.93 6.40
C MET A 18 -4.72 -13.21 7.57
N PHE A 19 -4.69 -13.81 8.77
CA PHE A 19 -5.35 -13.30 9.98
C PHE A 19 -4.44 -12.64 11.00
N ILE A 20 -3.13 -12.59 10.75
CA ILE A 20 -2.20 -11.78 11.56
C ILE A 20 -2.73 -10.33 11.61
N PRO A 21 -2.69 -9.65 12.77
CA PRO A 21 -3.10 -8.26 12.87
C PRO A 21 -2.18 -7.36 12.02
N GLY A 22 -2.77 -6.29 11.50
CA GLY A 22 -2.09 -5.23 10.78
C GLY A 22 -2.88 -3.94 10.94
N PRO A 23 -2.48 -2.86 10.26
CA PRO A 23 -3.23 -1.62 10.32
C PRO A 23 -4.66 -1.81 9.79
N LYS A 24 -5.61 -1.13 10.42
CA LYS A 24 -7.03 -1.14 10.04
C LYS A 24 -7.34 -0.05 9.01
N ASP A 25 -6.65 1.08 9.15
CA ASP A 25 -6.84 2.29 8.35
C ASP A 25 -5.49 3.00 8.15
N VAL A 26 -5.49 4.00 7.27
CA VAL A 26 -4.31 4.82 6.97
C VAL A 26 -3.92 5.74 8.14
N TYR A 27 -4.84 6.02 9.07
CA TYR A 27 -4.63 6.98 10.16
C TYR A 27 -3.82 6.39 11.33
N GLN A 28 -3.68 5.06 11.38
CA GLN A 28 -2.73 4.40 12.26
C GLN A 28 -1.28 4.57 11.82
N LEU A 29 -1.04 4.96 10.56
CA LEU A 29 0.30 5.31 10.11
C LEU A 29 0.70 6.67 10.69
N ALA A 30 1.95 6.76 11.14
CA ALA A 30 2.50 7.98 11.70
C ALA A 30 2.57 9.10 10.64
N ASP A 31 2.36 10.33 11.08
CA ASP A 31 2.50 11.52 10.26
C ASP A 31 3.97 11.73 9.87
N LEU A 32 4.20 12.14 8.63
CA LEU A 32 5.55 12.46 8.17
C LEU A 32 6.10 13.63 9.01
N PRO A 33 7.35 13.55 9.52
CA PRO A 33 7.94 14.64 10.28
C PRO A 33 8.05 15.90 9.42
N SER A 34 7.94 17.07 10.05
CA SER A 34 8.05 18.37 9.37
C SER A 34 7.09 18.53 8.18
N SER A 35 5.90 17.93 8.27
CA SER A 35 4.86 18.01 7.24
C SER A 35 3.58 18.63 7.78
N VAL A 36 2.79 19.20 6.87
CA VAL A 36 1.47 19.75 7.18
C VAL A 36 0.42 18.89 6.51
N ARG A 37 -0.59 18.46 7.27
CA ARG A 37 -1.68 17.63 6.74
C ARG A 37 -2.52 18.43 5.75
N SER A 38 -2.75 17.87 4.57
CA SER A 38 -3.61 18.48 3.56
C SER A 38 -5.07 18.39 3.97
N ASN A 39 -5.77 19.52 3.94
CA ASN A 39 -7.22 19.62 4.12
C ASN A 39 -7.95 19.94 2.81
N LEU A 40 -7.29 19.77 1.66
CA LEU A 40 -7.91 20.00 0.36
C LEU A 40 -9.04 19.01 0.09
N ASP A 41 -9.93 19.38 -0.83
CA ASP A 41 -11.01 18.49 -1.25
C ASP A 41 -10.49 17.17 -1.82
N GLY A 42 -11.13 16.09 -1.40
CA GLY A 42 -10.69 14.73 -1.71
C GLY A 42 -9.48 14.23 -0.93
N ASP A 43 -8.87 15.04 -0.05
CA ASP A 43 -7.80 14.60 0.87
C ASP A 43 -8.31 14.29 2.29
N THR A 44 -9.58 14.59 2.57
CA THR A 44 -10.17 14.47 3.92
C THR A 44 -11.12 13.27 4.03
N TRP A 45 -12.43 13.49 4.04
CA TRP A 45 -13.45 12.46 4.30
C TRP A 45 -14.10 11.94 3.03
N GLN A 46 -14.01 12.66 1.91
CA GLN A 46 -14.65 12.27 0.65
C GLN A 46 -14.04 10.99 0.07
N VAL A 47 -12.74 10.74 0.29
CA VAL A 47 -12.05 9.51 -0.13
C VAL A 47 -11.64 8.72 1.11
N PRO A 48 -12.19 7.51 1.34
CA PRO A 48 -11.89 6.73 2.53
C PRO A 48 -10.45 6.21 2.52
N ASN A 49 -9.86 6.08 3.71
CA ASN A 49 -8.51 5.55 3.93
C ASN A 49 -7.42 6.26 3.11
N LEU A 50 -7.58 7.58 2.96
CA LEU A 50 -6.62 8.44 2.30
C LEU A 50 -6.08 9.48 3.29
N LYS A 51 -4.80 9.80 3.16
CA LYS A 51 -4.13 10.84 3.94
C LYS A 51 -3.09 11.53 3.08
N ALA A 52 -3.12 12.85 3.01
CA ALA A 52 -2.16 13.63 2.24
C ALA A 52 -1.44 14.67 3.11
N TYR A 53 -0.23 15.01 2.72
CA TYR A 53 0.64 15.94 3.42
C TYR A 53 1.43 16.80 2.45
N PHE A 54 1.69 18.04 2.84
CA PHE A 54 2.68 18.92 2.24
C PHE A 54 3.98 18.79 3.03
N THR A 55 5.10 18.61 2.33
CA THR A 55 6.41 18.36 2.95
C THR A 55 7.55 18.81 2.05
N ASN A 56 8.72 19.03 2.64
CA ASN A 56 9.98 19.26 1.93
C ASN A 56 10.84 17.99 1.84
N SER A 57 10.34 16.87 2.36
CA SER A 57 10.98 15.56 2.20
C SER A 57 10.72 15.00 0.80
N PHE A 58 11.75 14.38 0.23
CA PHE A 58 11.69 13.73 -1.08
C PHE A 58 11.54 12.20 -0.94
N ARG A 59 11.27 11.52 -2.05
CA ARG A 59 11.09 10.07 -2.14
C ARG A 59 12.11 9.24 -1.33
N PRO A 60 13.43 9.53 -1.32
CA PRO A 60 14.40 8.75 -0.54
C PRO A 60 14.18 8.80 0.97
N GLU A 61 13.51 9.83 1.47
CA GLU A 61 13.17 9.98 2.89
C GLU A 61 11.76 9.47 3.19
N VAL A 62 10.81 9.82 2.33
CA VAL A 62 9.38 9.50 2.48
C VAL A 62 9.15 7.99 2.43
N ILE A 63 9.75 7.32 1.46
CA ILE A 63 9.52 5.89 1.22
C ILE A 63 10.00 5.05 2.41
N PRO A 64 11.28 5.12 2.85
CA PRO A 64 11.75 4.31 3.97
C PRO A 64 10.99 4.61 5.27
N PHE A 65 10.58 5.86 5.51
CA PHE A 65 9.79 6.24 6.68
C PHE A 65 8.47 5.45 6.73
N TYR A 66 7.69 5.50 5.65
CA TYR A 66 6.38 4.83 5.62
C TYR A 66 6.49 3.32 5.53
N VAL A 67 7.50 2.77 4.84
CA VAL A 67 7.74 1.33 4.82
C VAL A 67 8.06 0.80 6.21
N LYS A 68 8.92 1.50 6.96
CA LYS A 68 9.25 1.15 8.35
C LYS A 68 8.03 1.25 9.25
N ASN A 69 7.25 2.31 9.10
CA ASN A 69 6.04 2.50 9.91
C ASN A 69 4.99 1.43 9.61
N TYR A 70 4.74 1.12 8.33
CA TYR A 70 3.78 0.10 7.91
C TYR A 70 4.19 -1.31 8.34
N ALA A 71 5.47 -1.65 8.18
CA ALA A 71 6.01 -2.92 8.67
C ALA A 71 5.92 -3.03 10.20
N GLY A 72 6.18 -1.94 10.93
CA GLY A 72 6.08 -1.89 12.39
C GLY A 72 4.66 -2.07 12.94
N LEU A 73 3.63 -1.78 12.15
CA LEU A 73 2.22 -2.03 12.50
C LEU A 73 1.79 -3.48 12.25
N THR A 74 2.68 -4.32 11.71
CA THR A 74 2.40 -5.71 11.39
C THR A 74 3.31 -6.62 12.21
N MET A 75 2.78 -7.74 12.74
CA MET A 75 3.59 -8.71 13.50
C MET A 75 4.38 -9.69 12.61
N LEU A 76 4.60 -9.35 11.33
CA LEU A 76 5.30 -10.21 10.40
C LEU A 76 6.81 -9.98 10.49
N PRO A 77 7.62 -11.04 10.42
CA PRO A 77 9.08 -10.91 10.48
C PRO A 77 9.70 -10.35 9.18
N PHE A 78 8.87 -10.07 8.16
CA PHE A 78 9.30 -9.53 6.87
C PHE A 78 8.51 -8.27 6.51
N GLY A 79 9.17 -7.38 5.78
CA GLY A 79 8.55 -6.16 5.25
C GLY A 79 7.55 -6.44 4.12
N PRO A 80 6.76 -5.42 3.75
CA PRO A 80 5.87 -5.49 2.60
C PRO A 80 6.67 -5.66 1.29
N LEU A 81 6.06 -6.29 0.29
CA LEU A 81 6.63 -6.34 -1.06
C LEU A 81 6.42 -4.98 -1.75
N ARG A 82 7.46 -4.48 -2.43
CA ARG A 82 7.40 -3.24 -3.20
C ARG A 82 7.01 -3.53 -4.65
N LEU A 83 6.00 -2.83 -5.14
CA LEU A 83 5.62 -2.79 -6.55
C LEU A 83 5.68 -1.34 -7.03
N ASN A 84 6.36 -1.09 -8.14
CA ASN A 84 6.45 0.24 -8.74
C ASN A 84 5.44 0.37 -9.87
N TYR A 85 4.71 1.47 -9.90
CA TYR A 85 3.71 1.76 -10.93
C TYR A 85 4.08 3.02 -11.71
N PRO A 86 3.68 3.11 -12.99
CA PRO A 86 3.68 4.37 -13.71
C PRO A 86 2.85 5.43 -12.95
N PRO A 87 3.35 6.68 -12.84
CA PRO A 87 2.69 7.73 -12.06
C PRO A 87 1.29 8.08 -12.59
N GLU A 88 1.02 7.84 -13.88
CA GLU A 88 -0.27 8.10 -14.53
C GLU A 88 -1.40 7.26 -13.91
N LEU A 89 -1.06 6.10 -13.31
CA LEU A 89 -2.03 5.22 -12.66
C LEU A 89 -2.48 5.73 -11.27
N ALA A 90 -1.88 6.80 -10.75
CA ALA A 90 -2.30 7.40 -9.49
C ALA A 90 -3.74 7.93 -9.53
N VAL A 91 -4.22 8.35 -10.70
CA VAL A 91 -5.63 8.73 -10.91
C VAL A 91 -6.58 7.57 -10.58
N THR A 92 -6.16 6.34 -10.85
CA THR A 92 -6.93 5.12 -10.58
C THR A 92 -6.75 4.63 -9.13
N TYR A 93 -5.50 4.59 -8.64
CA TYR A 93 -5.17 3.97 -7.35
C TYR A 93 -5.19 4.92 -6.15
N ILE A 94 -5.20 6.24 -6.34
CA ILE A 94 -5.19 7.22 -5.24
C ILE A 94 -6.49 8.01 -5.22
N LYS A 95 -6.76 8.83 -6.24
CA LYS A 95 -8.05 9.50 -6.47
C LYS A 95 -8.05 10.17 -7.83
N VAL A 96 -9.24 10.49 -8.33
CA VAL A 96 -9.40 11.27 -9.56
C VAL A 96 -8.67 12.62 -9.40
N GLU A 97 -8.02 13.10 -10.46
CA GLU A 97 -7.21 14.34 -10.47
C GLU A 97 -5.92 14.30 -9.62
N THR A 98 -5.40 13.10 -9.31
CA THR A 98 -4.09 13.00 -8.66
C THR A 98 -2.97 13.19 -9.66
N HIS A 99 -2.17 14.24 -9.47
CA HIS A 99 -0.87 14.41 -10.13
C HIS A 99 0.24 13.73 -9.31
N SER A 100 1.20 13.14 -10.02
CA SER A 100 2.18 12.22 -9.45
C SER A 100 3.50 12.28 -10.20
N THR A 101 4.58 12.26 -9.44
CA THR A 101 5.94 12.04 -9.96
C THR A 101 6.34 10.58 -9.77
N TYR A 102 5.86 9.93 -8.72
CA TYR A 102 6.04 8.49 -8.50
C TYR A 102 4.82 7.88 -7.81
N LEU A 103 4.56 6.60 -8.11
CA LEU A 103 3.55 5.79 -7.45
C LEU A 103 4.16 4.44 -7.06
N GLU A 104 4.09 4.10 -5.78
CA GLU A 104 4.57 2.83 -5.23
C GLU A 104 3.51 2.15 -4.40
N GLU A 105 3.47 0.83 -4.48
CA GLU A 105 2.64 -0.01 -3.65
C GLU A 105 3.50 -0.87 -2.72
N TYR A 106 3.06 -0.97 -1.48
CA TYR A 106 3.62 -1.84 -0.46
C TYR A 106 2.56 -2.85 -0.01
N VAL A 107 2.71 -4.08 -0.47
CA VAL A 107 1.68 -5.11 -0.36
C VAL A 107 2.11 -6.26 0.56
N TYR A 108 1.18 -6.67 1.43
CA TYR A 108 1.20 -8.01 2.01
C TYR A 108 0.16 -8.85 1.26
N PRO A 109 0.59 -9.78 0.39
CA PRO A 109 -0.31 -10.53 -0.48
C PRO A 109 -1.49 -11.15 0.28
N LEU A 110 -2.68 -11.10 -0.31
CA LEU A 110 -3.91 -11.63 0.29
C LEU A 110 -4.36 -10.95 1.60
N ARG A 111 -3.73 -9.85 2.03
CA ARG A 111 -4.07 -9.13 3.28
C ARG A 111 -4.44 -7.68 3.09
N ASN A 112 -3.52 -6.89 2.57
CA ASN A 112 -3.67 -5.43 2.49
C ASN A 112 -2.56 -4.82 1.63
N SER A 113 -2.84 -3.61 1.17
CA SER A 113 -1.96 -2.85 0.30
C SER A 113 -1.93 -1.38 0.72
N LEU A 114 -0.74 -0.78 0.70
CA LEU A 114 -0.51 0.63 0.97
C LEU A 114 0.08 1.27 -0.29
N TYR A 115 -0.63 2.22 -0.89
CA TYR A 115 -0.11 3.04 -1.97
C TYR A 115 0.49 4.32 -1.40
N ILE A 116 1.67 4.66 -1.90
CA ILE A 116 2.38 5.89 -1.59
C ILE A 116 2.61 6.62 -2.91
N ASN A 117 1.99 7.78 -3.00
CA ASN A 117 2.14 8.70 -4.12
C ASN A 117 2.91 9.93 -3.67
N GLY A 118 3.84 10.40 -4.49
CA GLY A 118 4.49 11.69 -4.30
C GLY A 118 4.42 12.54 -5.55
N LEU A 119 3.99 13.78 -5.37
CA LEU A 119 4.11 14.85 -6.34
C LEU A 119 5.29 15.72 -5.92
N GLU A 120 6.33 15.69 -6.74
CA GLU A 120 7.58 16.42 -6.56
C GLU A 120 7.81 17.32 -7.78
N PRO A 121 7.32 18.56 -7.78
CA PRO A 121 7.55 19.54 -8.83
C PRO A 121 9.02 19.97 -8.94
N TYR A 122 9.76 19.94 -7.83
CA TYR A 122 11.17 20.31 -7.75
C TYR A 122 12.04 19.08 -7.46
N ASP A 123 13.34 19.20 -7.75
CA ASP A 123 14.36 18.26 -7.28
C ASP A 123 14.95 18.69 -5.92
N GLU A 124 15.82 17.85 -5.35
CA GLU A 124 16.53 18.13 -4.09
C GLU A 124 17.43 19.37 -4.17
N SER A 125 17.81 19.79 -5.39
CA SER A 125 18.60 20.99 -5.67
C SER A 125 17.73 22.22 -5.96
N ASN A 126 16.41 22.12 -5.75
CA ASN A 126 15.42 23.17 -5.98
C ASN A 126 15.28 23.59 -7.47
N ASN A 127 15.64 22.74 -8.41
CA ASN A 127 15.36 22.94 -9.83
C ASN A 127 13.97 22.39 -10.19
N PRO A 128 13.20 23.08 -11.04
CA PRO A 128 11.91 22.59 -11.50
C PRO A 128 12.09 21.38 -12.42
N LYS A 129 11.30 20.32 -12.22
CA LYS A 129 11.31 19.10 -13.06
C LYS A 129 10.51 19.25 -14.35
N TYR A 130 9.57 20.19 -14.39
CA TYR A 130 8.73 20.48 -15.55
C TYR A 130 8.37 21.97 -15.59
N ASP A 131 7.98 22.43 -16.77
CA ASP A 131 7.58 23.83 -16.98
C ASP A 131 6.24 24.11 -16.27
N GLY A 132 6.18 25.23 -15.54
CA GLY A 132 5.04 25.56 -14.66
C GLY A 132 5.01 24.82 -13.32
N ALA A 133 6.12 24.21 -12.87
CA ALA A 133 6.23 23.69 -11.52
C ALA A 133 5.95 24.78 -10.48
N VAL A 134 5.06 24.50 -9.53
CA VAL A 134 4.67 25.41 -8.45
C VAL A 134 4.96 24.78 -7.10
N LYS A 135 5.38 25.61 -6.15
CA LYS A 135 5.44 25.23 -4.73
C LYS A 135 4.06 25.37 -4.11
N PHE A 136 3.83 24.64 -3.03
CA PHE A 136 2.59 24.71 -2.26
C PHE A 136 2.75 25.76 -1.16
N ASP A 137 2.19 26.94 -1.38
CA ASP A 137 2.17 28.00 -0.37
C ASP A 137 0.95 27.82 0.55
N LEU A 138 1.22 27.45 1.80
CA LEU A 138 0.22 27.36 2.86
C LEU A 138 0.52 28.42 3.95
N PRO A 139 -0.46 28.80 4.79
CA PRO A 139 -0.24 29.69 5.92
C PRO A 139 0.89 29.24 6.86
N GLU A 140 1.11 27.93 6.96
CA GLU A 140 2.12 27.29 7.79
C GLU A 140 3.52 27.25 7.14
N GLY A 141 3.64 27.60 5.86
CA GLY A 141 4.90 27.63 5.12
C GLY A 141 4.77 27.22 3.65
N THR A 142 5.88 27.38 2.93
CA THR A 142 6.02 26.91 1.54
C THR A 142 6.59 25.50 1.54
N PHE A 143 5.91 24.61 0.82
CA PHE A 143 6.31 23.21 0.68
C PHE A 143 6.61 22.85 -0.77
N ASP A 144 7.66 22.07 -0.98
CA ASP A 144 8.08 21.65 -2.31
C ASP A 144 7.24 20.47 -2.81
N ASN A 145 6.88 19.53 -1.94
CA ASN A 145 6.30 18.26 -2.32
C ASN A 145 4.95 18.02 -1.65
N LYS A 146 4.14 17.19 -2.31
CA LYS A 146 2.91 16.65 -1.74
C LYS A 146 2.94 15.13 -1.76
N VAL A 147 2.79 14.51 -0.60
CA VAL A 147 2.74 13.06 -0.44
C VAL A 147 1.31 12.64 -0.11
N THR A 148 0.80 11.65 -0.82
CA THR A 148 -0.53 11.07 -0.58
C THR A 148 -0.42 9.57 -0.34
N LEU A 149 -1.03 9.11 0.74
CA LEU A 149 -1.13 7.72 1.13
C LEU A 149 -2.56 7.24 0.89
N ARG A 150 -2.69 6.05 0.32
CA ARG A 150 -3.98 5.37 0.28
C ARG A 150 -3.85 3.93 0.75
N TYR A 151 -4.70 3.53 1.70
CA TYR A 151 -4.68 2.21 2.29
C TYR A 151 -5.89 1.37 1.88
N TYR A 152 -5.63 0.15 1.42
CA TYR A 152 -6.64 -0.82 1.01
C TYR A 152 -6.63 -2.02 1.97
N PRO A 153 -7.47 -2.01 3.02
CA PRO A 153 -7.65 -3.16 3.89
C PRO A 153 -8.54 -4.22 3.22
N SER A 154 -8.14 -5.50 3.27
CA SER A 154 -9.05 -6.60 2.93
C SER A 154 -9.88 -6.99 4.15
N ALA A 155 -11.20 -7.07 3.98
CA ALA A 155 -12.11 -7.51 5.04
C ALA A 155 -11.84 -8.97 5.44
N ALA A 156 -11.99 -9.28 6.74
CA ALA A 156 -11.70 -10.61 7.29
C ALA A 156 -12.53 -11.72 6.63
N TRP A 157 -13.80 -11.46 6.32
CA TRP A 157 -14.67 -12.44 5.65
C TRP A 157 -14.23 -12.71 4.20
N VAL A 158 -13.76 -11.68 3.47
CA VAL A 158 -13.20 -11.85 2.11
C VAL A 158 -11.96 -12.73 2.17
N ARG A 159 -11.10 -12.53 3.17
CA ARG A 159 -9.92 -13.37 3.40
C ARG A 159 -10.31 -14.84 3.63
N LEU A 160 -11.36 -15.13 4.40
CA LEU A 160 -11.86 -16.52 4.56
C LEU A 160 -12.35 -17.13 3.25
N VAL A 161 -13.13 -16.39 2.47
CA VAL A 161 -13.66 -16.88 1.19
C VAL A 161 -12.53 -17.17 0.22
N VAL A 162 -11.57 -16.26 0.09
CA VAL A 162 -10.39 -16.45 -0.78
C VAL A 162 -9.55 -17.64 -0.31
N TRP A 163 -9.31 -17.77 1.00
CA TRP A 163 -8.62 -18.93 1.55
C TRP A 163 -9.35 -20.24 1.22
N ALA A 164 -10.66 -20.30 1.48
CA ALA A 164 -11.48 -21.48 1.20
C ALA A 164 -11.46 -21.83 -0.30
N GLY A 165 -11.50 -20.82 -1.18
CA GLY A 165 -11.37 -20.97 -2.62
C GLY A 165 -10.01 -21.57 -3.03
N ILE A 166 -8.91 -21.01 -2.52
CA ILE A 166 -7.55 -21.51 -2.80
C ILE A 166 -7.40 -22.96 -2.36
N VAL A 167 -7.83 -23.29 -1.13
CA VAL A 167 -7.75 -24.64 -0.57
C VAL A 167 -8.60 -25.62 -1.36
N SER A 168 -9.83 -25.24 -1.72
CA SER A 168 -10.73 -26.09 -2.52
C SER A 168 -10.15 -26.36 -3.90
N CYS A 169 -9.67 -25.32 -4.59
CA CYS A 169 -9.04 -25.44 -5.91
C CYS A 169 -7.79 -26.33 -5.86
N ALA A 170 -6.90 -26.11 -4.89
CA ALA A 170 -5.69 -26.90 -4.74
C ALA A 170 -6.01 -28.39 -4.45
N TRP A 171 -7.06 -28.66 -3.66
CA TRP A 171 -7.51 -30.02 -3.39
C TRP A 171 -8.09 -30.70 -4.64
N LEU A 172 -8.93 -30.00 -5.42
CA LEU A 172 -9.49 -30.51 -6.67
C LEU A 172 -8.40 -30.82 -7.70
N LEU A 173 -7.45 -29.90 -7.89
CA LEU A 173 -6.31 -30.10 -8.79
C LEU A 173 -5.46 -31.30 -8.34
N GLY A 174 -5.22 -31.45 -7.03
CA GLY A 174 -4.54 -32.61 -6.48
C GLY A 174 -5.26 -33.93 -6.72
N LYS A 175 -6.61 -33.93 -6.72
CA LYS A 175 -7.42 -35.11 -7.08
C LYS A 175 -7.36 -35.41 -8.58
N MET A 176 -7.47 -34.39 -9.43
CA MET A 176 -7.42 -34.56 -10.89
C MET A 176 -6.07 -35.08 -11.35
N SER A 177 -4.97 -34.53 -10.84
CA SER A 177 -3.62 -34.98 -11.18
C SER A 177 -3.43 -36.48 -10.90
N LYS A 178 -3.94 -36.99 -9.78
CA LYS A 178 -3.89 -38.43 -9.48
C LYS A 178 -4.67 -39.30 -10.46
N LYS A 179 -5.73 -38.78 -11.09
CA LYS A 179 -6.52 -39.51 -12.09
C LYS A 179 -5.92 -39.43 -13.50
N ALA A 180 -5.12 -38.40 -13.79
CA ALA A 180 -4.52 -38.19 -15.11
C ALA A 180 -3.19 -38.96 -15.32
N PHE A 181 -2.52 -39.33 -14.22
CA PHE A 181 -1.26 -40.09 -14.22
C PHE A 181 -1.43 -41.56 -13.80
N VAL A 182 -2.67 -42.05 -13.74
CA VAL A 182 -3.04 -43.47 -13.63
C VAL A 182 -3.71 -43.85 -14.94
#